data_AF-A0A327SZ37-F1
#
_entry.id   AF-A0A327SZ37-F1
#
_cell.length_a   1.000
_cell.length_b   1.000
_cell.length_c   1.000
_cell.angle_alpha   90.00
_cell.angle_beta   90.00
_cell.angle_gamma   90.00
#
_symmetry.space_group_name_H-M   'P 1'
#
loop_
_entity.id
_entity.type
_entity.pdbx_description
1 polymer ?
#
loop_
_entity_poly.entity_id
_entity_poly.type
_entity_poly.pdbx_seq_one_letter_code
_entity_poly.pdbx_strand_id
1 'polypeptide(L)'
;MDRRWWLSLFGAATGNAARRRGDLNPVLTESEVRAFEDRFAIELPEDYREFLLTVGDGGAGVCPLLRPWYPPDEHEPYPGFLATPFPHGREFRLAGPVDETEELVAGTIVVGYDGFDPVKCWYRLVVTGAQAGRVWQDRLEQEGVLKPGPRFVVWYRHRQLTAGPD
;
A
#
# COMPACT_ATOMS: atom_id res chain seq x y z
N MET A 1 13.14 11.12 -9.28
CA MET A 1 12.41 11.44 -10.54
C MET A 1 11.98 12.92 -10.56
N ASP A 2 11.56 13.50 -11.70
CA ASP A 2 11.11 14.92 -11.82
C ASP A 2 9.59 15.03 -11.59
N ARG A 3 9.15 16.04 -10.81
CA ARG A 3 7.74 16.44 -10.61
C ARG A 3 6.95 16.58 -11.92
N ARG A 4 7.59 16.99 -13.02
CA ARG A 4 6.97 17.06 -14.36
C ARG A 4 6.60 15.68 -14.92
N TRP A 5 7.32 14.64 -14.53
CA TRP A 5 7.03 13.25 -14.91
C TRP A 5 5.73 12.77 -14.26
N TRP A 6 5.53 13.05 -12.97
CA TRP A 6 4.25 12.79 -12.29
C TRP A 6 3.11 13.65 -12.86
N LEU A 7 3.31 14.95 -13.07
CA LEU A 7 2.27 15.80 -13.67
C LEU A 7 1.87 15.35 -15.09
N SER A 8 2.81 14.78 -15.86
CA SER A 8 2.51 14.19 -17.17
C SER A 8 1.82 12.83 -17.07
N LEU A 9 2.03 12.08 -15.99
CA LEU A 9 1.36 10.80 -15.74
C LEU A 9 -0.03 10.96 -15.13
N PHE A 10 -0.25 12.02 -14.34
CA PHE A 10 -1.45 12.26 -13.51
C PHE A 10 -2.33 13.43 -13.97
N GLY A 11 -1.91 14.17 -15.01
CA GLY A 11 -2.63 15.35 -15.50
C GLY A 11 -2.36 16.56 -14.60
N ALA A 12 -1.81 17.62 -15.18
CA ALA A 12 -1.54 18.85 -14.45
C ALA A 12 -2.83 19.47 -13.89
N ALA A 13 -2.86 19.72 -12.59
CA ALA A 13 -3.79 20.69 -12.00
C ALA A 13 -3.10 21.51 -10.90
N THR A 14 -2.17 22.38 -11.30
CA THR A 14 -2.10 23.68 -10.61
C THR A 14 -3.37 24.42 -10.97
N GLY A 15 -4.34 24.43 -10.05
CA GLY A 15 -5.61 25.12 -10.24
C GLY A 15 -6.76 24.18 -10.61
N ASN A 16 -7.67 24.02 -9.65
CA ASN A 16 -9.09 23.65 -9.76
C ASN A 16 -9.63 23.29 -11.18
N ALA A 17 -9.36 22.08 -11.67
CA ALA A 17 -10.13 21.34 -12.71
C ALA A 17 -9.41 19.99 -12.94
N ALA A 18 -10.02 18.80 -12.93
CA ALA A 18 -11.41 18.37 -12.84
C ALA A 18 -11.48 17.11 -11.97
N ARG A 19 -12.22 17.21 -10.86
CA ARG A 19 -12.65 16.08 -10.03
C ARG A 19 -13.48 15.12 -10.87
N ARG A 20 -13.15 13.82 -10.88
CA ARG A 20 -14.13 12.72 -11.01
C ARG A 20 -13.53 11.33 -10.67
N ARG A 21 -14.23 10.69 -9.71
CA ARG A 21 -14.38 9.26 -9.33
C ARG A 21 -13.11 8.52 -8.90
N GLY A 22 -12.84 8.29 -7.62
CA GLY A 22 -13.48 8.76 -6.38
C GLY A 22 -12.46 9.53 -5.53
N ASP A 23 -12.93 10.54 -4.79
CA ASP A 23 -12.10 11.58 -4.16
C ASP A 23 -10.84 11.00 -3.52
N LEU A 24 -9.69 11.24 -4.16
CA LEU A 24 -8.41 10.99 -3.53
C LEU A 24 -8.38 11.80 -2.24
N ASN A 25 -7.93 11.19 -1.16
CA ASN A 25 -7.70 11.94 0.05
C ASN A 25 -6.63 13.02 -0.24
N PRO A 26 -6.64 14.14 0.50
CA PRO A 26 -5.63 15.17 0.34
C PRO A 26 -4.21 14.61 0.39
N VAL A 27 -3.29 15.28 -0.29
CA VAL A 27 -1.85 14.99 -0.12
C VAL A 27 -1.45 15.20 1.34
N LEU A 28 -0.49 14.40 1.79
CA LEU A 28 0.14 14.59 3.09
C LEU A 28 1.23 15.65 2.97
N THR A 29 1.49 16.33 4.07
CA THR A 29 2.65 17.20 4.24
C THR A 29 3.91 16.38 4.51
N GLU A 30 5.07 16.96 4.20
CA GLU A 30 6.37 16.38 4.54
C GLU A 30 6.49 16.07 6.05
N SER A 31 5.92 16.94 6.91
CA SER A 31 5.89 16.72 8.36
C SER A 31 5.02 15.55 8.78
N GLU A 32 3.88 15.32 8.13
CA GLU A 32 3.00 14.20 8.43
C GLU A 32 3.64 12.87 8.02
N VAL A 33 4.27 12.83 6.83
CA VAL A 33 4.99 11.64 6.36
C VAL A 33 6.19 11.33 7.28
N ARG A 34 6.99 12.34 7.65
CA ARG A 34 8.09 12.16 8.59
C ARG A 34 7.63 11.70 9.96
N ALA A 35 6.54 12.27 10.49
CA ALA A 35 6.00 11.85 11.77
C ALA A 35 5.58 10.38 11.76
N PHE A 36 5.06 9.87 10.64
CA PHE A 36 4.76 8.45 10.47
C PHE A 36 6.03 7.59 10.46
N GLU A 37 7.02 7.96 9.67
CA GLU A 37 8.32 7.26 9.59
C GLU A 37 9.05 7.23 10.93
N ASP A 38 9.11 8.37 11.63
CA ASP A 38 9.73 8.51 12.95
C ASP A 38 9.00 7.66 14.00
N ARG A 39 7.66 7.66 13.97
CA ARG A 39 6.83 6.87 14.91
C ARG A 39 7.10 5.37 14.77
N PHE A 40 7.31 4.88 13.56
CA PHE A 40 7.46 3.45 13.28
C PHE A 40 8.90 3.01 13.02
N ALA A 41 9.86 3.94 13.06
CA ALA A 41 11.28 3.73 12.78
C ALA A 41 11.53 3.05 11.42
N ILE A 42 10.88 3.57 10.37
CA ILE A 42 11.01 3.08 9.00
C ILE A 42 11.29 4.23 8.03
N GLU A 43 11.71 3.89 6.82
CA GLU A 43 11.72 4.80 5.67
C GLU A 43 10.71 4.28 4.64
N LEU A 44 9.76 5.12 4.22
CA LEU A 44 8.80 4.73 3.19
C LEU A 44 9.49 4.61 1.84
N PRO A 45 9.09 3.63 1.00
CA PRO A 45 9.63 3.52 -0.36
C PRO A 45 9.43 4.81 -1.18
N GLU A 46 10.47 5.26 -1.89
CA GLU A 46 10.50 6.53 -2.64
C GLU A 46 9.23 6.78 -3.46
N ASP A 47 8.82 5.82 -4.30
CA ASP A 47 7.63 5.95 -5.16
C ASP A 47 6.33 6.14 -4.37
N TYR A 48 6.23 5.54 -3.18
CA TYR A 48 5.04 5.67 -2.33
C TYR A 48 5.06 6.99 -1.56
N ARG A 49 6.24 7.39 -1.06
CA ARG A 49 6.43 8.72 -0.46
C ARG A 49 6.04 9.83 -1.44
N GLU A 50 6.52 9.75 -2.69
CA GLU A 50 6.21 10.74 -3.72
C GLU A 50 4.71 10.77 -4.02
N PHE A 51 4.04 9.62 -4.06
CA PHE A 51 2.59 9.52 -4.22
C PHE A 51 1.83 10.27 -3.10
N LEU A 52 2.19 10.06 -1.83
CA LEU A 52 1.54 10.71 -0.69
C LEU A 52 1.68 12.24 -0.72
N LEU A 53 2.84 12.74 -1.16
CA LEU A 53 3.16 14.17 -1.20
C LEU A 53 2.59 14.89 -2.43
N THR A 54 2.25 14.16 -3.51
CA THR A 54 1.94 14.78 -4.82
C THR A 54 0.59 14.37 -5.41
N VAL A 55 0.07 13.19 -5.07
CA VAL A 55 -1.17 12.63 -5.64
C VAL A 55 -2.28 12.59 -4.60
N GLY A 56 -2.04 12.00 -3.43
CA GLY A 56 -3.02 11.93 -2.34
C GLY A 56 -2.78 10.79 -1.37
N ASP A 57 -3.49 10.79 -0.24
CA ASP A 57 -3.42 9.73 0.79
C ASP A 57 -4.46 8.62 0.55
N GLY A 58 -4.44 7.99 -0.62
CA GLY A 58 -5.42 6.96 -1.00
C GLY A 58 -6.73 7.52 -1.58
N GLY A 59 -7.80 6.72 -1.56
CA GLY A 59 -9.03 6.94 -2.36
C GLY A 59 -9.07 6.02 -3.59
N ALA A 60 -10.22 5.90 -4.25
CA ALA A 60 -10.42 5.02 -5.42
C ALA A 60 -9.92 3.56 -5.22
N GLY A 61 -10.19 2.95 -4.05
CA GLY A 61 -9.76 1.58 -3.72
C GLY A 61 -8.36 1.45 -3.14
N VAL A 62 -7.67 2.57 -2.88
CA VAL A 62 -6.40 2.63 -2.12
C VAL A 62 -6.66 3.04 -0.68
N CYS A 63 -6.05 2.32 0.26
CA CYS A 63 -6.15 2.61 1.69
C CYS A 63 -5.30 3.84 2.06
N PRO A 64 -5.81 4.75 2.91
CA PRO A 64 -5.03 5.89 3.42
C PRO A 64 -3.96 5.44 4.40
N LEU A 65 -2.79 6.09 4.39
CA LEU A 65 -1.69 5.83 5.31
C LEU A 65 -2.03 6.23 6.75
N LEU A 66 -2.63 7.40 6.94
CA LEU A 66 -2.87 7.98 8.28
C LEU A 66 -4.24 7.63 8.86
N ARG A 67 -5.04 6.81 8.18
CA ARG A 67 -6.32 6.33 8.72
C ARG A 67 -6.18 4.90 9.24
N PRO A 68 -6.94 4.53 10.28
CA PRO A 68 -6.87 3.21 10.89
C PRO A 68 -7.46 2.17 9.94
N TRP A 69 -6.67 1.72 8.98
CA TRP A 69 -6.96 0.54 8.17
C TRP A 69 -5.69 -0.29 8.06
N TYR A 70 -5.18 -0.71 9.22
CA TYR A 70 -4.21 -1.80 9.32
C TYR A 70 -4.15 -2.42 10.73
N PRO A 71 -4.51 -3.70 10.90
CA PRO A 71 -5.64 -4.40 10.29
C PRO A 71 -6.96 -4.02 11.02
N PRO A 72 -8.14 -4.44 10.51
CA PRO A 72 -9.40 -4.37 11.23
C PRO A 72 -9.50 -5.34 12.43
N ASP A 73 -8.44 -6.11 12.74
CA ASP A 73 -8.35 -6.84 14.00
C ASP A 73 -7.95 -5.88 15.12
N GLU A 74 -8.54 -6.11 16.28
CA GLU A 74 -8.63 -5.21 17.44
C GLU A 74 -7.29 -4.87 18.13
N HIS A 75 -6.16 -5.14 17.47
CA HIS A 75 -4.82 -5.04 18.00
C HIS A 75 -3.95 -4.11 17.14
N GLU A 76 -3.33 -3.11 17.79
CA GLU A 76 -2.18 -2.43 17.19
C GLU A 76 -1.12 -3.50 16.85
N PRO A 77 -0.49 -3.42 15.67
CA PRO A 77 0.56 -4.37 15.31
C PRO A 77 1.65 -4.37 16.38
N TYR A 78 2.25 -5.53 16.64
CA TYR A 78 3.26 -5.65 17.68
C TYR A 78 4.41 -4.64 17.48
N PRO A 79 5.07 -4.17 18.56
CA PRO A 79 6.17 -3.21 18.45
C PRO A 79 7.25 -3.67 17.47
N GLY A 80 7.57 -2.83 16.48
CA GLY A 80 8.56 -3.14 15.46
C GLY A 80 8.03 -3.87 14.23
N PHE A 81 6.74 -4.20 14.16
CA PHE A 81 6.13 -4.86 13.01
C PHE A 81 6.54 -4.25 11.66
N LEU A 82 6.47 -2.92 11.51
CA LEU A 82 6.85 -2.24 10.26
C LEU A 82 8.37 -2.19 10.04
N ALA A 83 9.16 -2.16 11.11
CA ALA A 83 10.62 -2.14 11.05
C ALA A 83 11.25 -3.53 10.85
N THR A 84 10.49 -4.60 11.07
CA THR A 84 10.91 -5.97 10.78
C THR A 84 10.99 -6.19 9.27
N PRO A 85 12.11 -6.66 8.71
CA PRO A 85 12.21 -6.95 7.28
C PRO A 85 11.21 -7.99 6.80
N PHE A 86 10.51 -7.71 5.71
CA PHE A 86 9.61 -8.68 5.08
C PHE A 86 10.37 -9.96 4.68
N PRO A 87 9.91 -11.15 5.12
CA PRO A 87 10.73 -12.37 5.09
C PRO A 87 10.79 -13.05 3.73
N HIS A 88 9.98 -12.64 2.75
CA HIS A 88 9.81 -13.37 1.50
C HIS A 88 10.48 -12.66 0.31
N GLY A 89 11.28 -13.41 -0.46
CA GLY A 89 11.88 -12.94 -1.73
C GLY A 89 11.19 -13.48 -3.00
N ARG A 90 10.25 -14.42 -2.84
CA ARG A 90 9.48 -15.08 -3.92
C ARG A 90 8.11 -15.51 -3.38
N GLU A 91 7.22 -15.99 -4.26
CA GLU A 91 5.92 -16.54 -3.86
C GLU A 91 6.08 -17.47 -2.65
N PHE A 92 5.28 -17.21 -1.63
CA PHE A 92 5.23 -17.99 -0.40
C PHE A 92 3.90 -18.73 -0.33
N ARG A 93 3.94 -19.99 0.07
CA ARG A 93 2.78 -20.84 0.27
C ARG A 93 2.86 -21.51 1.63
N LEU A 94 1.78 -21.44 2.39
CA LEU A 94 1.62 -22.15 3.64
C LEU A 94 1.70 -23.66 3.43
N ALA A 95 2.42 -24.34 4.32
CA ALA A 95 2.49 -25.80 4.34
C ALA A 95 1.29 -26.44 5.07
N GLY A 96 0.47 -25.62 5.74
CA GLY A 96 -0.68 -26.02 6.55
C GLY A 96 -1.33 -24.80 7.22
N PRO A 97 -2.36 -24.98 8.06
CA PRO A 97 -2.90 -23.88 8.86
C PRO A 97 -1.80 -23.29 9.74
N VAL A 98 -1.72 -21.95 9.80
CA VAL A 98 -0.82 -21.23 10.70
C VAL A 98 -1.65 -20.42 11.69
N ASP A 99 -1.25 -20.47 12.96
CA ASP A 99 -1.91 -19.73 14.03
C ASP A 99 -1.50 -18.24 14.04
N GLU A 100 -0.33 -17.90 13.47
CA GLU A 100 0.24 -16.55 13.48
C GLU A 100 0.55 -16.06 12.05
N THR A 101 -0.35 -15.24 11.49
CA THR A 101 -0.21 -14.68 10.13
C THR A 101 0.58 -13.38 10.10
N GLU A 102 0.72 -12.68 11.22
CA GLU A 102 1.35 -11.34 11.29
C GLU A 102 2.84 -11.36 10.96
N GLU A 103 3.60 -12.33 11.45
CA GLU A 103 5.04 -12.43 11.15
C GLU A 103 5.31 -12.66 9.66
N LEU A 104 4.41 -13.34 8.96
CA LEU A 104 4.50 -13.60 7.52
C LEU A 104 4.35 -12.32 6.68
N VAL A 105 3.74 -11.29 7.25
CA VAL A 105 3.45 -10.02 6.58
C VAL A 105 4.13 -8.83 7.26
N ALA A 106 5.07 -9.08 8.18
CA ALA A 106 5.88 -8.06 8.83
C ALA A 106 6.59 -7.17 7.78
N GLY A 107 6.78 -5.90 8.12
CA GLY A 107 7.39 -4.93 7.22
C GLY A 107 6.48 -4.52 6.05
N THR A 108 5.16 -4.67 6.16
CA THR A 108 4.20 -4.29 5.11
C THR A 108 3.08 -3.37 5.60
N ILE A 109 2.48 -2.61 4.68
CA ILE A 109 1.28 -1.80 4.91
C ILE A 109 0.22 -2.21 3.88
N VAL A 110 -1.04 -2.37 4.30
CA VAL A 110 -2.15 -2.57 3.36
C VAL A 110 -2.38 -1.27 2.60
N VAL A 111 -2.27 -1.34 1.27
CA VAL A 111 -2.51 -0.21 0.36
C VAL A 111 -3.78 -0.38 -0.45
N GLY A 112 -4.48 -1.51 -0.33
CA GLY A 112 -5.78 -1.71 -0.97
C GLY A 112 -6.28 -3.14 -0.83
N TYR A 113 -7.47 -3.39 -1.34
CA TYR A 113 -8.05 -4.74 -1.43
C TYR A 113 -8.95 -4.83 -2.66
N ASP A 114 -9.13 -6.04 -3.19
CA ASP A 114 -10.16 -6.35 -4.19
C ASP A 114 -11.09 -7.45 -3.66
N GLY A 115 -12.29 -7.48 -4.21
CA GLY A 115 -13.29 -8.50 -3.92
C GLY A 115 -14.24 -8.12 -2.77
N PHE A 116 -15.25 -8.97 -2.60
CA PHE A 116 -16.26 -8.88 -1.56
C PHE A 116 -16.22 -10.16 -0.72
N ASP A 117 -16.71 -10.09 0.51
CA ASP A 117 -16.89 -11.27 1.35
C ASP A 117 -17.60 -12.39 0.56
N PRO A 118 -17.05 -13.63 0.50
CA PRO A 118 -15.90 -14.14 1.26
C PRO A 118 -14.54 -14.08 0.54
N VAL A 119 -14.49 -13.61 -0.71
CA VAL A 119 -13.28 -13.57 -1.53
C VAL A 119 -12.64 -12.19 -1.45
N LYS A 120 -11.74 -11.99 -0.48
CA LYS A 120 -10.93 -10.77 -0.35
C LYS A 120 -9.50 -11.06 -0.78
N CYS A 121 -8.92 -10.16 -1.57
CA CYS A 121 -7.49 -10.13 -1.85
C CYS A 121 -6.95 -8.82 -1.28
N TRP A 122 -6.04 -8.90 -0.32
CA TRP A 122 -5.36 -7.74 0.22
C TRP A 122 -4.13 -7.40 -0.62
N TYR A 123 -3.80 -6.12 -0.73
CA TYR A 123 -2.59 -5.64 -1.37
C TYR A 123 -1.71 -4.96 -0.34
N ARG A 124 -0.49 -5.49 -0.19
CA ARG A 124 0.46 -5.09 0.84
C ARG A 124 1.70 -4.47 0.21
N LEU A 125 1.95 -3.20 0.47
CA LEU A 125 3.22 -2.57 0.14
C LEU A 125 4.28 -3.00 1.14
N VAL A 126 5.38 -3.59 0.65
CA VAL A 126 6.56 -3.83 1.49
C VAL A 126 7.24 -2.49 1.76
N VAL A 127 7.41 -2.15 3.04
CA VAL A 127 8.11 -0.94 3.47
C VAL A 127 9.51 -1.23 4.00
N THR A 128 9.75 -2.43 4.54
CA THR A 128 11.06 -2.80 5.10
C THR A 128 11.56 -4.13 4.55
N GLY A 129 12.85 -4.21 4.23
CA GLY A 129 13.51 -5.42 3.72
C GLY A 129 13.79 -5.41 2.22
N ALA A 130 14.31 -6.52 1.69
CA ALA A 130 14.84 -6.62 0.32
C ALA A 130 13.80 -6.40 -0.79
N GLN A 131 12.51 -6.48 -0.47
CA GLN A 131 11.41 -6.28 -1.41
C GLN A 131 10.74 -4.90 -1.28
N ALA A 132 11.31 -3.97 -0.50
CA ALA A 132 10.73 -2.65 -0.25
C ALA A 132 10.28 -1.94 -1.54
N GLY A 133 9.08 -1.35 -1.50
CA GLY A 133 8.39 -0.66 -2.59
C GLY A 133 7.65 -1.55 -3.59
N ARG A 134 7.64 -2.88 -3.41
CA ARG A 134 6.78 -3.80 -4.16
C ARG A 134 5.45 -4.03 -3.44
N VAL A 135 4.39 -4.23 -4.22
CA VAL A 135 3.06 -4.58 -3.72
C VAL A 135 2.82 -6.06 -3.88
N TRP A 136 2.62 -6.76 -2.77
CA TRP A 136 2.32 -8.19 -2.71
C TRP A 136 0.82 -8.43 -2.58
N GLN A 137 0.34 -9.51 -3.20
CA GLN A 137 -1.02 -9.98 -3.02
C GLN A 137 -1.06 -10.91 -1.82
N ASP A 138 -1.87 -10.57 -0.84
CA ASP A 138 -2.15 -11.38 0.33
C ASP A 138 -3.50 -12.08 0.19
N ARG A 139 -3.40 -13.40 0.08
CA ARG A 139 -4.49 -14.38 0.06
C ARG A 139 -4.18 -15.48 1.06
N LEU A 140 -3.55 -15.16 2.19
CA LEU A 140 -3.19 -16.15 3.21
C LEU A 140 -4.44 -16.85 3.78
N GLU A 141 -5.50 -16.10 4.09
CA GLU A 141 -6.74 -16.66 4.65
C GLU A 141 -7.46 -17.62 3.69
N GLN A 142 -7.44 -17.33 2.39
CA GLN A 142 -8.24 -18.03 1.38
C GLN A 142 -7.46 -19.13 0.66
N GLU A 143 -6.21 -18.83 0.27
CA GLU A 143 -5.37 -19.69 -0.55
C GLU A 143 -4.10 -20.15 0.18
N GLY A 144 -3.78 -19.56 1.34
CA GLY A 144 -2.49 -19.77 2.00
C GLY A 144 -1.31 -19.27 1.18
N VAL A 145 -1.49 -18.21 0.38
CA VAL A 145 -0.45 -17.73 -0.55
C VAL A 145 -0.21 -16.23 -0.43
N LEU A 146 1.06 -15.85 -0.44
CA LEU A 146 1.55 -14.50 -0.72
C LEU A 146 2.22 -14.46 -2.08
N LYS A 147 1.72 -13.64 -3.01
CA LYS A 147 2.29 -13.53 -4.38
C LYS A 147 3.03 -12.21 -4.57
N PRO A 148 4.27 -12.24 -5.10
CA PRO A 148 4.99 -11.02 -5.42
C PRO A 148 4.29 -10.25 -6.53
N GLY A 149 4.31 -8.92 -6.42
CA GLY A 149 3.81 -8.04 -7.46
C GLY A 149 4.80 -6.96 -7.86
N PRO A 150 4.34 -5.99 -8.67
CA PRO A 150 5.20 -4.96 -9.22
C PRO A 150 5.48 -3.88 -8.17
N ARG A 151 6.27 -2.87 -8.57
CA ARG A 151 6.47 -1.64 -7.78
C ARG A 151 5.14 -0.91 -7.58
N PHE A 152 5.02 -0.16 -6.48
CA PHE A 152 3.81 0.59 -6.14
C PHE A 152 3.28 1.44 -7.30
N VAL A 153 4.13 2.23 -7.96
CA VAL A 153 3.71 3.10 -9.08
C VAL A 153 3.10 2.32 -10.26
N VAL A 154 3.65 1.14 -10.54
CA VAL A 154 3.15 0.25 -11.61
C VAL A 154 1.82 -0.37 -11.18
N TRP A 155 1.73 -0.87 -9.95
CA TRP A 155 0.50 -1.42 -9.39
C TRP A 155 -0.64 -0.38 -9.40
N TYR A 156 -0.38 0.82 -8.89
CA TYR A 156 -1.36 1.90 -8.80
C TYR A 156 -1.86 2.29 -10.20
N ARG A 157 -0.95 2.46 -11.17
CA ARG A 157 -1.31 2.80 -12.55
C ARG A 157 -2.22 1.74 -13.19
N HIS A 158 -1.89 0.46 -13.03
CA HIS A 158 -2.74 -0.61 -13.56
C HIS A 158 -4.14 -0.56 -12.94
N ARG A 159 -4.22 -0.35 -11.63
CA ARG A 159 -5.49 -0.25 -10.90
C ARG A 159 -6.37 0.91 -11.39
N GLN A 160 -5.77 2.07 -11.67
CA GLN A 160 -6.48 3.22 -12.24
C GLN A 160 -7.01 2.96 -13.65
N LEU A 161 -6.32 2.12 -14.45
CA LEU A 161 -6.74 1.79 -15.81
C LEU A 161 -7.80 0.68 -15.87
N THR A 162 -7.79 -0.26 -14.92
CA THR A 162 -8.78 -1.36 -14.87
C THR A 162 -10.09 -0.97 -14.18
N ALA A 163 -10.09 0.11 -13.41
CA ALA A 163 -11.31 0.75 -12.91
C ALA A 163 -12.02 1.53 -14.04
N GLY A 164 -12.56 0.81 -15.03
CA GLY A 164 -13.39 1.39 -16.10
C GLY A 164 -14.76 1.87 -15.58
N PRO A 165 -15.46 2.76 -16.31
CA PRO A 165 -16.75 3.28 -15.88
C PRO A 165 -17.83 2.20 -15.99
N ASP A 166 -18.53 1.93 -14.88
CA ASP A 166 -19.88 1.35 -14.90
C ASP A 166 -20.87 2.28 -15.62
#